data_AF-A0A1I2JGG0-F1
#
_entry.id   AF-A0A1I2JGG0-F1
#
_cell.length_a   1.000
_cell.length_b   1.000
_cell.length_c   1.000
_cell.angle_alpha   90.00
_cell.angle_beta   90.00
_cell.angle_gamma   90.00
#
_symmetry.space_group_name_H-M   'P 1'
#
loop_
_entity.id
_entity.type
_entity.pdbx_description
1 polymer ?
#
loop_
_entity_poly.entity_id
_entity_poly.type
_entity_poly.pdbx_seq_one_letter_code
_entity_poly.pdbx_strand_id
1 'polypeptide(L)'
;MAHTEQAQHQGGGMKNPVVKRLITVTIYLSLLTALEFVIAFLQPPGLLKNLEFGILTIFKAFYIVGEFMHLKHEVKSLIWSIMIPMAFIVWFIVALLAEGGSH
;
A
#
# COMPACT_ATOMS: atom_id res chain seq x y z
N MET A 1 38.99 -38.22 -7.71
CA MET A 1 38.65 -37.53 -8.96
C MET A 1 37.14 -37.41 -9.03
N ALA A 2 36.64 -36.20 -9.29
CA ALA A 2 35.23 -35.79 -9.41
C ALA A 2 34.40 -36.01 -8.12
N HIS A 3 33.77 -35.01 -7.51
CA HIS A 3 32.95 -33.97 -8.12
C HIS A 3 33.20 -32.61 -7.49
N THR A 4 33.86 -31.75 -8.26
CA THR A 4 33.56 -30.33 -8.28
C THR A 4 32.31 -30.18 -9.16
N GLU A 5 31.15 -29.91 -8.56
CA GLU A 5 30.05 -29.22 -9.25
C GLU A 5 30.04 -27.81 -8.64
N GLN A 6 30.77 -26.85 -9.21
CA GLN A 6 30.23 -25.91 -10.19
C GLN A 6 28.78 -25.54 -9.83
N ALA A 7 28.59 -24.51 -9.00
CA ALA A 7 28.35 -23.15 -9.48
C ALA A 7 27.32 -23.10 -10.61
N GLN A 8 26.06 -22.83 -10.28
CA GLN A 8 25.16 -22.14 -11.21
C GLN A 8 24.02 -21.44 -10.48
N HIS A 9 24.05 -20.11 -10.57
CA HIS A 9 22.94 -19.22 -10.40
C HIS A 9 21.64 -19.80 -10.98
N GLN A 10 20.63 -19.97 -10.14
CA GLN A 10 19.26 -19.84 -10.59
C GLN A 10 18.56 -18.84 -9.69
N GLY A 11 18.63 -17.58 -10.12
CA GLY A 11 17.51 -16.65 -9.92
C GLY A 11 16.28 -17.27 -10.55
N GLY A 12 15.62 -18.14 -9.79
CA GLY A 12 14.42 -18.85 -10.19
C GLY A 12 13.29 -17.85 -10.32
N GLY A 13 13.03 -17.42 -11.56
CA GLY A 13 11.89 -16.59 -11.94
C GLY A 13 10.64 -17.06 -11.21
N MET A 14 10.09 -16.15 -10.44
CA MET A 14 8.97 -16.31 -9.52
C MET A 14 7.76 -17.02 -10.17
N LYS A 15 7.71 -18.35 -10.07
CA LYS A 15 6.57 -19.17 -10.48
C LYS A 15 5.52 -19.33 -9.36
N ASN A 16 5.48 -18.42 -8.39
CA ASN A 16 4.36 -18.36 -7.45
C ASN A 16 3.29 -17.38 -7.98
N PRO A 17 2.07 -17.85 -8.29
CA PRO A 17 0.98 -17.00 -8.79
C PRO A 17 0.65 -15.87 -7.81
N VAL A 18 0.88 -16.10 -6.51
CA VAL A 18 0.75 -15.13 -5.42
C VAL A 18 1.64 -13.92 -5.64
N VAL A 19 2.93 -14.15 -5.87
CA VAL A 19 3.91 -13.07 -5.89
C VAL A 19 3.84 -12.32 -7.22
N LYS A 20 3.47 -13.00 -8.33
CA LYS A 20 3.12 -12.34 -9.59
C LYS A 20 1.97 -11.35 -9.42
N ARG A 21 0.94 -11.73 -8.65
CA ARG A 21 -0.22 -10.86 -8.38
C ARG A 21 0.17 -9.65 -7.54
N LEU A 22 0.95 -9.87 -6.49
CA LEU A 22 1.56 -8.81 -5.67
C LEU A 22 2.30 -7.79 -6.56
N ILE A 23 3.24 -8.27 -7.37
CA ILE A 23 4.05 -7.43 -8.26
C ILE A 23 3.16 -6.69 -9.27
N THR A 24 2.14 -7.36 -9.81
CA THR A 24 1.21 -6.73 -10.77
C THR A 24 0.46 -5.55 -10.13
N VAL A 25 -0.07 -5.74 -8.92
CA VAL A 25 -0.80 -4.68 -8.21
C VAL A 25 0.14 -3.58 -7.73
N THR A 26 1.34 -3.93 -7.24
CA THR A 26 2.36 -2.94 -6.89
C THR A 26 2.75 -2.09 -8.10
N ILE A 27 2.94 -2.68 -9.27
CA ILE A 27 3.26 -1.94 -10.50
C ILE A 27 2.10 -1.04 -10.91
N TYR A 28 0.86 -1.54 -10.89
CA TYR A 28 -0.33 -0.74 -11.24
C TYR A 28 -0.50 0.47 -10.32
N LEU A 29 -0.42 0.26 -8.99
CA LEU A 29 -0.53 1.33 -8.01
C LEU A 29 0.65 2.30 -8.08
N SER A 30 1.86 1.82 -8.36
CA SER A 30 3.05 2.65 -8.55
C SER A 30 2.91 3.55 -9.78
N LEU A 31 2.44 3.01 -10.91
CA LEU A 31 2.19 3.78 -12.12
C LEU A 31 1.09 4.83 -11.91
N LEU A 32 -0.02 4.46 -11.26
CA LEU A 32 -1.08 5.40 -10.91
C LEU A 32 -0.54 6.55 -10.05
N THR A 33 0.32 6.23 -9.07
CA THR A 33 0.98 7.23 -8.22
C THR A 33 1.92 8.13 -8.99
N ALA A 34 2.74 7.58 -9.87
CA ALA A 34 3.65 8.38 -10.69
C ALA A 34 2.86 9.34 -11.59
N LEU A 35 1.78 8.88 -12.22
CA LEU A 35 0.91 9.70 -13.07
C LEU A 35 0.30 10.87 -12.28
N GLU A 36 -0.30 10.60 -11.12
CA GLU A 36 -0.84 11.66 -10.26
C GLU A 36 0.23 12.64 -9.79
N PHE A 37 1.43 12.16 -9.47
CA PHE A 37 2.53 13.03 -9.07
C PHE A 37 2.91 13.98 -10.21
N VAL A 38 2.92 13.49 -11.46
CA VAL A 38 3.14 14.34 -12.65
C VAL A 38 2.00 15.37 -12.78
N ILE A 39 0.74 14.95 -12.72
CA ILE A 39 -0.42 15.88 -12.84
C ILE A 39 -0.38 16.94 -11.72
N ALA A 40 -0.07 16.53 -10.49
CA ALA A 40 0.07 17.42 -9.35
C ALA A 40 1.24 18.40 -9.52
N PHE A 41 2.31 18.05 -10.25
CA PHE A 41 3.40 18.96 -10.57
C PHE A 41 3.01 20.03 -11.59
N LEU A 42 2.08 19.72 -12.52
CA LEU A 42 1.57 20.70 -13.47
C LEU A 42 0.49 21.62 -12.88
N GLN A 43 -0.25 21.16 -11.86
CA GLN A 43 -1.35 21.93 -11.27
C GLN A 43 -0.83 22.96 -10.24
N PRO A 44 -1.36 24.20 -10.22
CA PRO A 44 -0.96 25.21 -9.24
C PRO A 44 -1.15 24.73 -7.80
N PRO A 45 -0.25 25.15 -6.87
CA PRO A 45 -0.35 24.77 -5.48
C PRO A 45 -1.65 25.31 -4.88
N GLY A 46 -2.46 24.41 -4.33
CA GLY A 46 -3.75 24.74 -3.77
C GLY A 46 -4.26 23.63 -2.85
N LEU A 47 -5.23 23.98 -2.02
CA LEU A 47 -5.84 23.08 -1.03
C LEU A 47 -6.44 21.82 -1.68
N LEU A 48 -6.95 21.96 -2.91
CA LEU A 48 -7.48 20.87 -3.72
C LEU A 48 -6.43 19.79 -4.05
N LYS A 49 -5.19 20.20 -4.36
CA LYS A 49 -4.09 19.29 -4.69
C LYS A 49 -3.66 18.44 -3.49
N ASN A 50 -3.60 19.06 -2.31
CA ASN A 50 -3.24 18.37 -1.07
C ASN A 50 -4.33 17.38 -0.64
N LEU A 51 -5.60 17.75 -0.82
CA LEU A 51 -6.73 16.89 -0.51
C LEU A 51 -6.78 15.67 -1.45
N GLU A 52 -6.59 15.89 -2.75
CA GLU A 52 -6.55 14.80 -3.73
C GLU A 52 -5.42 13.82 -3.44
N PHE A 53 -4.22 14.31 -3.15
CA PHE A 53 -3.10 13.46 -2.74
C PHE A 53 -3.41 12.66 -1.47
N GLY A 54 -3.99 13.31 -0.46
CA GLY A 54 -4.34 12.65 0.81
C GLY A 54 -5.37 11.54 0.62
N ILE A 55 -6.45 11.82 -0.11
CA ILE A 55 -7.52 10.85 -0.37
C ILE A 55 -6.98 9.66 -1.15
N LEU A 56 -6.22 9.90 -2.21
CA LEU A 56 -5.77 8.84 -3.10
C LEU A 56 -4.67 7.99 -2.47
N THR A 57 -3.89 8.55 -1.54
CA THR A 57 -2.97 7.80 -0.68
C THR A 57 -3.70 6.83 0.25
N ILE A 58 -4.83 7.26 0.84
CA ILE A 58 -5.66 6.39 1.68
C ILE A 58 -6.24 5.24 0.82
N PHE A 59 -6.84 5.55 -0.33
CA PHE A 59 -7.38 4.53 -1.23
C PHE A 59 -6.33 3.49 -1.65
N LYS A 60 -5.11 3.94 -1.96
CA LYS A 60 -3.99 3.04 -2.27
C LYS A 60 -3.62 2.15 -1.10
N ALA A 61 -3.55 2.68 0.11
CA ALA A 61 -3.25 1.89 1.31
C ALA A 61 -4.28 0.77 1.53
N PHE A 62 -5.57 1.05 1.32
CA PHE A 62 -6.62 0.03 1.35
C PHE A 62 -6.43 -1.05 0.27
N TYR A 63 -6.12 -0.65 -0.96
CA TYR A 63 -5.91 -1.58 -2.07
C TYR A 63 -4.70 -2.49 -1.86
N ILE A 64 -3.63 -1.94 -1.27
CA ILE A 64 -2.45 -2.68 -0.82
C ILE A 64 -2.86 -3.70 0.25
N VAL A 65 -3.44 -3.26 1.37
CA VAL A 65 -3.82 -4.18 2.46
C VAL A 65 -4.75 -5.30 1.97
N GLY A 66 -5.70 -4.99 1.08
CA GLY A 66 -6.59 -5.99 0.48
C GLY A 66 -5.86 -7.03 -0.38
N GLU A 67 -4.95 -6.61 -1.26
CA GLU A 67 -4.30 -7.51 -2.21
C GLU A 67 -3.10 -8.27 -1.60
N PHE A 68 -2.40 -7.67 -0.63
CA PHE A 68 -1.34 -8.35 0.12
C PHE A 68 -1.89 -9.42 1.08
N MET A 69 -3.21 -9.44 1.35
CA MET A 69 -3.89 -10.49 2.12
C MET A 69 -4.40 -11.64 1.25
N HIS A 70 -3.47 -12.35 0.64
CA HIS A 70 -3.70 -13.46 -0.31
C HIS A 70 -4.46 -14.70 0.23
N LEU A 71 -5.22 -14.65 1.34
CA LEU A 71 -6.01 -15.80 1.83
C LEU A 71 -7.45 -15.38 2.09
N LYS A 72 -8.14 -14.95 1.02
CA LYS A 72 -9.51 -14.39 1.01
C LYS A 72 -10.58 -15.24 1.73
N HIS A 73 -10.28 -16.48 2.12
CA HIS A 73 -11.20 -17.37 2.85
C HIS A 73 -10.92 -17.52 4.36
N GLU A 74 -9.71 -17.23 4.86
CA GLU A 74 -9.40 -17.39 6.30
C GLU A 74 -9.22 -16.05 7.05
N VAL A 75 -8.92 -14.95 6.35
CA VAL A 75 -8.32 -13.75 6.97
C VAL A 75 -9.22 -12.51 7.02
N LYS A 76 -10.56 -12.65 6.99
CA LYS A 76 -11.44 -11.51 7.33
C LYS A 76 -11.04 -10.92 8.69
N SER A 77 -10.66 -11.77 9.64
CA SER A 77 -10.10 -11.36 10.94
C SER A 77 -8.84 -10.50 10.82
N LEU A 78 -7.97 -10.76 9.85
CA LEU A 78 -6.71 -10.02 9.66
C LEU A 78 -6.95 -8.64 9.03
N ILE A 79 -7.91 -8.51 8.10
CA ILE A 79 -8.36 -7.20 7.62
C ILE A 79 -8.90 -6.38 8.78
N TRP A 80 -9.78 -6.96 9.60
CA TRP A 80 -10.30 -6.31 10.79
C TRP A 80 -9.20 -5.97 11.81
N SER A 81 -8.17 -6.82 11.97
CA SER A 81 -7.06 -6.57 12.90
C SER A 81 -6.15 -5.41 12.47
N ILE A 82 -6.14 -5.02 11.20
CA ILE A 82 -5.42 -3.84 10.71
C ILE A 82 -6.35 -2.62 10.66
N MET A 83 -7.59 -2.82 10.23
CA MET A 83 -8.59 -1.74 10.13
C MET A 83 -8.95 -1.12 11.47
N ILE A 84 -9.12 -1.93 12.52
CA ILE A 84 -9.46 -1.46 13.86
C ILE A 84 -8.38 -0.54 14.45
N PRO A 85 -7.09 -0.93 14.53
CA PRO A 85 -6.06 -0.04 15.05
C PRO A 85 -5.86 1.21 14.19
N MET A 86 -6.00 1.11 12.86
CA MET A 86 -5.94 2.29 11.99
C MET A 86 -7.09 3.28 12.27
N ALA A 87 -8.32 2.77 12.41
CA ALA A 87 -9.48 3.61 12.74
C ALA A 87 -9.35 4.23 14.15
N PHE A 88 -8.81 3.47 15.11
CA PHE A 88 -8.54 3.97 16.47
C PHE A 88 -7.53 5.13 16.45
N ILE A 89 -6.45 5.04 15.67
CA ILE A 89 -5.47 6.12 15.54
C ILE A 89 -6.10 7.38 14.94
N VAL A 90 -6.88 7.24 13.86
CA VAL A 90 -7.57 8.39 13.24
C VAL A 90 -8.52 9.06 14.22
N TRP A 91 -9.33 8.26 14.93
CA TRP A 91 -10.23 8.75 15.96
C TRP A 91 -9.47 9.47 17.09
N PHE A 92 -8.37 8.89 17.56
CA PHE A 92 -7.54 9.46 18.61
C PHE A 92 -6.91 10.80 18.19
N ILE A 93 -6.40 10.91 16.97
CA ILE A 93 -5.87 12.17 16.43
C ILE A 93 -6.97 13.24 16.38
N VAL A 94 -8.16 12.91 15.90
CA VAL A 94 -9.29 13.85 15.85
C VAL A 94 -9.69 14.30 17.27
N ALA A 95 -9.76 13.37 18.22
CA ALA A 95 -10.08 13.69 19.61
C ALA A 95 -9.03 14.63 20.24
N LEU A 96 -7.74 14.37 20.04
CA LEU A 96 -6.67 15.24 20.52
C LEU A 96 -6.69 16.63 19.87
N LEU A 97 -7.03 16.73 18.58
CA LEU A 97 -7.18 18.02 17.90
C LEU A 97 -8.40 18.80 18.42
N ALA A 98 -9.51 18.12 18.69
CA ALA A 98 -10.72 18.74 19.24
C ALA A 98 -10.51 19.24 20.67
N GLU A 99 -9.87 18.43 21.53
CA GLU A 99 -9.54 18.82 22.91
C GLU A 99 -8.45 19.90 22.93
N GLY A 100 -7.41 19.75 22.11
CA GLY A 100 -6.26 20.67 22.06
C GLY A 100 -6.56 22.04 21.45
N GLY A 101 -7.61 22.16 20.63
CA GLY A 101 -8.09 23.43 20.08
C GLY A 101 -9.19 24.11 20.90
N SER A 102 -9.64 23.50 22.01
CA SER A 102 -10.72 24.00 22.87
C SER A 102 -10.25 25.00 23.95
N HIS A 103 -9.02 25.52 23.86
CA HIS A 103 -8.46 26.50 24.80
C HIS A 103 -7.77 27.65 24.07
#